data_AF-N9WBU2-F1
#
_entry.id   AF-N9WBU2-F1
#
_cell.length_a   1.000
_cell.length_b   1.000
_cell.length_c   1.000
_cell.angle_alpha   90.00
_cell.angle_beta   90.00
_cell.angle_gamma   90.00
#
_symmetry.space_group_name_H-M   'P 1'
#
loop_
_entity.id
_entity.type
_entity.pdbx_description
1 polymer ?
#
loop_
_entity_poly.entity_id
_entity_poly.type
_entity_poly.pdbx_seq_one_letter_code
_entity_poly.pdbx_strand_id
1 'polypeptide(L)'
;MKWIPSILLASLFTPVAAASDQSEARWGAIALGGVGFGAVRGRQSEGSATAGAIRQCEESGGAGECRVRLTYRNQCAAYASGDDRQVGIAYAATMAAANRLAMRSCNAAAQHCQIQYAACSTASSFN
;
A
#
# COMPACT_ATOMS: atom_id res chain seq x y z
N MET A 1 70.57 -3.67 -26.69
CA MET A 1 69.26 -3.93 -27.36
C MET A 1 68.55 -5.00 -26.54
N LYS A 2 67.52 -4.69 -25.74
CA LYS A 2 66.21 -4.14 -26.12
C LYS A 2 65.64 -3.31 -24.96
N TRP A 3 65.08 -2.15 -25.32
CA TRP A 3 64.25 -1.29 -24.47
C TRP A 3 62.89 -1.93 -24.21
N ILE A 4 62.38 -1.81 -22.99
CA ILE A 4 60.99 -2.11 -22.62
C ILE A 4 60.35 -0.75 -22.29
N PRO A 5 59.34 -0.27 -23.04
CA PRO A 5 58.67 0.96 -22.69
C PRO A 5 57.68 0.71 -21.56
N SER A 6 57.75 1.56 -20.55
CA SER A 6 56.79 1.67 -19.45
C SER A 6 55.38 1.89 -20.02
N ILE A 7 54.51 0.90 -19.87
CA ILE A 7 53.07 1.07 -20.10
C ILE A 7 52.47 1.56 -18.79
N LEU A 8 52.32 2.88 -18.66
CA LEU A 8 51.50 3.51 -17.63
C LEU A 8 50.04 3.17 -17.92
N LEU A 9 49.53 2.11 -17.30
CA LEU A 9 48.11 1.81 -17.23
C LEU A 9 47.45 2.81 -16.25
N ALA A 10 47.05 3.97 -16.77
CA ALA A 10 46.14 4.85 -16.04
C ALA A 10 44.78 4.13 -15.92
N SER A 11 44.52 3.52 -14.77
CA SER A 11 43.24 2.88 -14.46
C SER A 11 42.16 3.96 -14.35
N LEU A 12 41.34 4.09 -15.40
CA LEU A 12 40.11 4.87 -15.37
C LEU A 12 39.12 4.15 -14.44
N PHE A 13 39.12 4.49 -13.15
CA PHE A 13 38.04 4.14 -12.24
C PHE A 13 36.85 5.02 -12.57
N THR A 14 35.92 4.52 -13.40
CA THR A 14 34.59 5.11 -13.50
C THR A 14 33.85 4.80 -12.21
N PRO A 15 33.44 5.80 -11.41
CA PRO A 15 32.51 5.53 -10.32
C PRO A 15 31.20 5.10 -10.97
N VAL A 16 30.82 3.82 -10.77
CA VAL A 16 29.46 3.37 -11.03
C VAL A 16 28.59 4.15 -10.05
N ALA A 17 27.86 5.14 -10.57
CA ALA A 17 26.79 5.77 -9.83
C ALA A 17 25.81 4.66 -9.44
N ALA A 18 25.83 4.24 -8.18
CA ALA A 18 24.84 3.34 -7.63
C ALA A 18 23.50 4.07 -7.76
N ALA A 19 22.71 3.67 -8.75
CA ALA A 19 21.33 4.10 -8.86
C ALA A 19 20.66 3.71 -7.55
N SER A 20 20.40 4.68 -6.69
CA SER A 20 19.69 4.43 -5.45
C SER A 20 18.29 3.96 -5.85
N ASP A 21 17.98 2.71 -5.55
CA ASP A 21 16.63 2.14 -5.58
C ASP A 21 15.77 2.85 -4.52
N GLN A 22 15.49 4.12 -4.77
CA GLN A 22 14.52 4.89 -4.00
C GLN A 22 13.18 4.63 -4.64
N SER A 23 12.63 3.42 -4.43
CA SER A 23 11.22 3.21 -4.67
C SER A 23 10.46 4.24 -3.83
N GLU A 24 9.82 5.21 -4.49
CA GLU A 24 9.06 6.25 -3.80
C GLU A 24 7.93 5.57 -3.03
N ALA A 25 8.07 5.47 -1.72
CA ALA A 25 7.10 4.71 -0.94
C ALA A 25 5.71 5.30 -1.09
N ARG A 26 4.73 4.46 -1.43
CA ARG A 26 3.36 4.89 -1.61
C ARG A 26 2.49 4.47 -0.44
N TRP A 27 1.51 5.33 -0.19
CA TRP A 27 0.59 5.22 0.91
C TRP A 27 -0.80 4.87 0.42
N GLY A 28 -1.51 4.10 1.24
CA GLY A 28 -2.93 3.87 1.12
C GLY A 28 -3.62 3.99 2.47
N ALA A 29 -4.92 4.19 2.44
CA ALA A 29 -5.74 4.28 3.63
C ALA A 29 -7.15 3.76 3.35
N ILE A 30 -7.83 3.27 4.39
CA ILE A 30 -9.23 2.85 4.40
C ILE A 30 -9.93 3.61 5.51
N ALA A 31 -11.07 4.21 5.21
CA ALA A 31 -11.96 4.88 6.15
C ALA A 31 -13.37 4.28 6.09
N LEU A 32 -14.00 4.18 7.26
CA LEU A 32 -15.37 3.70 7.45
C LEU A 32 -16.11 4.65 8.40
N GLY A 33 -17.43 4.75 8.27
CA GLY A 33 -18.31 5.46 9.21
C GLY A 33 -19.75 5.41 8.74
N GLY A 34 -20.71 5.17 9.64
CA GLY A 34 -22.11 4.94 9.27
C GLY A 34 -22.23 3.83 8.22
N VAL A 35 -22.80 4.17 7.05
CA VAL A 35 -22.85 3.30 5.86
C VAL A 35 -21.75 3.60 4.83
N GLY A 36 -20.90 4.60 5.11
CA GLY A 36 -19.84 5.06 4.22
C GLY A 36 -18.57 4.21 4.26
N PHE A 37 -17.94 4.09 3.09
CA PHE A 37 -16.67 3.44 2.84
C PHE A 37 -15.80 4.28 1.89
N GLY A 38 -14.53 4.43 2.22
CA GLY A 38 -13.56 5.08 1.33
C GLY A 38 -12.19 4.43 1.41
N ALA A 39 -11.54 4.29 0.26
CA ALA A 39 -10.19 3.75 0.20
C ALA A 39 -9.33 4.42 -0.87
N VAL A 40 -8.07 4.68 -0.55
CA VAL A 40 -7.07 5.18 -1.52
C VAL A 40 -5.80 4.36 -1.44
N ARG A 41 -5.03 4.41 -2.52
CA ARG A 41 -3.72 3.80 -2.68
C ARG A 41 -2.83 4.67 -3.57
N GLY A 42 -1.52 4.43 -3.56
CA GLY A 42 -0.59 5.11 -4.47
C GLY A 42 -0.26 6.56 -4.09
N ARG A 43 -0.70 7.04 -2.92
CA ARG A 43 -0.51 8.42 -2.49
C ARG A 43 0.93 8.68 -2.06
N GLN A 44 1.42 9.90 -2.27
CA GLN A 44 2.81 10.28 -1.97
C GLN A 44 3.05 10.46 -0.46
N SER A 45 1.99 10.69 0.32
CA SER A 45 2.07 10.90 1.76
C SER A 45 0.93 10.21 2.49
N GLU A 46 1.16 9.89 3.76
CA GLU A 46 0.12 9.39 4.66
C GLU A 46 -1.05 10.37 4.75
N GLY A 47 -0.79 11.67 4.93
CA GLY A 47 -1.84 12.69 5.04
C GLY A 47 -2.74 12.79 3.80
N SER A 48 -2.17 12.66 2.60
CA SER A 48 -2.98 12.63 1.36
C SER A 48 -3.75 11.31 1.21
N ALA A 49 -3.25 10.22 1.79
CA ALA A 49 -3.99 8.96 1.87
C ALA A 49 -5.17 9.06 2.84
N THR A 50 -4.94 9.50 4.07
CA THR A 50 -5.99 9.59 5.09
C THR A 50 -7.10 10.57 4.68
N ALA A 51 -6.74 11.77 4.22
CA ALA A 51 -7.71 12.76 3.74
C ALA A 51 -8.51 12.24 2.54
N GLY A 52 -7.86 11.56 1.60
CA GLY A 52 -8.52 10.97 0.44
C GLY A 52 -9.48 9.83 0.78
N ALA A 53 -9.13 8.98 1.76
CA ALA A 53 -10.00 7.92 2.23
C ALA A 53 -11.22 8.46 2.98
N ILE A 54 -11.03 9.44 3.88
CA ILE A 54 -12.14 10.11 4.58
C ILE A 54 -13.08 10.75 3.57
N ARG A 55 -12.56 11.52 2.61
CA ARG A 55 -13.39 12.19 1.60
C ARG A 55 -14.26 11.19 0.83
N GLN A 56 -13.69 10.10 0.33
CA GLN A 56 -14.47 9.05 -0.36
C GLN A 56 -15.52 8.42 0.55
N CYS A 57 -15.18 8.17 1.82
CA CYS A 57 -16.12 7.63 2.78
C CYS A 57 -17.31 8.57 3.00
N GLU A 58 -17.04 9.87 3.14
CA GLU A 58 -18.09 10.88 3.28
C GLU A 58 -18.99 10.94 2.03
N GLU A 59 -18.36 10.97 0.84
CA GLU A 59 -19.05 10.95 -0.46
C GLU A 59 -19.93 9.70 -0.66
N SER A 60 -19.55 8.57 -0.04
CA SER A 60 -20.30 7.31 -0.09
C SER A 60 -21.44 7.19 0.94
N GLY A 61 -21.71 8.27 1.71
CA GLY A 61 -22.82 8.30 2.66
C GLY A 61 -22.42 8.16 4.13
N GLY A 62 -21.16 8.42 4.50
CA GLY A 62 -20.69 8.36 5.88
C GLY A 62 -21.09 9.54 6.78
N ALA A 63 -21.57 10.64 6.21
CA ALA A 63 -22.25 11.76 6.90
C ALA A 63 -21.61 12.26 8.22
N GLY A 64 -20.30 12.41 8.26
CA GLY A 64 -19.51 12.92 9.40
C GLY A 64 -18.99 11.84 10.35
N GLU A 65 -19.38 10.59 10.12
CA GLU A 65 -18.96 9.44 10.93
C GLU A 65 -17.64 8.83 10.44
N CYS A 66 -17.12 9.23 9.27
CA CYS A 66 -15.96 8.59 8.68
C CYS A 66 -14.70 8.79 9.52
N ARG A 67 -14.03 7.67 9.84
CA ARG A 67 -12.73 7.64 10.51
C ARG A 67 -11.81 6.70 9.76
N VAL A 68 -10.52 7.04 9.70
CA VAL A 68 -9.51 6.13 9.15
C VAL A 68 -9.43 4.90 10.05
N ARG A 69 -9.61 3.72 9.44
CA ARG A 69 -9.51 2.41 10.11
C ARG A 69 -8.19 1.72 9.85
N LEU A 70 -7.54 2.06 8.74
CA LEU A 70 -6.23 1.54 8.39
C LEU A 70 -5.48 2.56 7.51
N THR A 71 -4.20 2.77 7.82
CA THR A 71 -3.22 3.37 6.93
C THR A 71 -2.12 2.34 6.68
N TYR A 72 -1.62 2.26 5.45
CA TYR A 72 -0.58 1.31 5.05
C TYR A 72 0.41 1.92 4.05
N ARG A 73 1.65 1.41 4.04
CA ARG A 73 2.76 1.92 3.23
C ARG A 73 3.49 0.76 2.56
N ASN A 74 3.70 0.81 1.25
CA ASN A 74 4.39 -0.24 0.47
C ASN A 74 3.88 -1.66 0.74
N GLN A 75 2.58 -1.79 0.98
CA GLN A 75 1.93 -3.04 1.34
C GLN A 75 0.57 -3.13 0.67
N CYS A 76 -0.07 -4.30 0.78
CA CYS A 76 -1.42 -4.53 0.35
C CYS A 76 -2.37 -4.46 1.54
N ALA A 77 -3.56 -3.93 1.33
CA ALA A 77 -4.64 -3.91 2.30
C ALA A 77 -5.88 -4.56 1.71
N ALA A 78 -6.70 -5.15 2.59
CA ALA A 78 -7.98 -5.70 2.24
C ALA A 78 -9.02 -5.36 3.31
N TYR A 79 -10.26 -5.21 2.85
CA TYR A 79 -11.45 -4.98 3.67
C TYR A 79 -12.51 -6.02 3.27
N ALA A 80 -13.00 -6.74 4.27
CA ALA A 80 -14.10 -7.68 4.16
C ALA A 80 -15.27 -7.20 5.02
N SER A 81 -16.49 -7.45 4.57
CA SER A 81 -17.70 -7.25 5.36
C SER A 81 -18.56 -8.51 5.33
N GLY A 82 -19.21 -8.80 6.45
CA GLY A 82 -20.21 -9.85 6.59
C GLY A 82 -21.54 -9.29 7.07
N ASP A 83 -22.38 -10.18 7.58
CA ASP A 83 -23.67 -9.82 8.16
C ASP A 83 -23.53 -8.81 9.32
N ASP A 84 -24.63 -8.14 9.66
CA ASP A 84 -24.71 -7.14 10.74
C ASP A 84 -23.67 -6.01 10.65
N ARG A 85 -23.17 -5.74 9.43
CA ARG A 85 -22.13 -4.74 9.15
C ARG A 85 -20.82 -4.99 9.90
N GLN A 86 -20.55 -6.23 10.30
CA GLN A 86 -19.24 -6.59 10.86
C GLN A 86 -18.19 -6.58 9.77
N VAL A 87 -16.98 -6.14 10.15
CA VAL A 87 -15.91 -5.88 9.20
C VAL A 87 -14.61 -6.52 9.63
N GLY A 88 -13.83 -6.96 8.65
CA GLY A 88 -12.44 -7.36 8.82
C GLY A 88 -11.54 -6.50 7.93
N ILE A 89 -10.55 -5.83 8.52
CA ILE A 89 -9.56 -5.04 7.77
C ILE A 89 -8.17 -5.57 8.13
N ALA A 90 -7.32 -5.75 7.12
CA ALA A 90 -5.95 -6.19 7.33
C ALA A 90 -5.01 -5.63 6.26
N TYR A 91 -3.72 -5.58 6.59
CA TYR A 91 -2.66 -5.34 5.63
C TYR A 91 -1.64 -6.49 5.66
N ALA A 92 -0.95 -6.69 4.54
CA ALA A 92 0.12 -7.66 4.41
C ALA A 92 1.05 -7.31 3.25
N ALA A 93 2.18 -8.02 3.14
CA ALA A 93 3.12 -7.87 2.03
C ALA A 93 2.50 -8.24 0.66
N THR A 94 1.47 -9.10 0.62
CA THR A 94 0.81 -9.52 -0.61
C THR A 94 -0.71 -9.39 -0.49
N MET A 95 -1.38 -9.20 -1.63
CA MET A 95 -2.83 -9.08 -1.69
C MET A 95 -3.53 -10.36 -1.21
N ALA A 96 -3.01 -11.54 -1.55
CA ALA A 96 -3.55 -12.82 -1.09
C ALA A 96 -3.48 -12.96 0.44
N ALA A 97 -2.36 -12.54 1.05
CA ALA A 97 -2.23 -12.56 2.51
C ALA A 97 -3.17 -11.54 3.17
N ALA A 98 -3.30 -10.33 2.61
CA ALA A 98 -4.21 -9.31 3.12
C ALA A 98 -5.67 -9.81 3.06
N ASN A 99 -6.10 -10.40 1.94
CA ASN A 99 -7.44 -10.99 1.79
C ASN A 99 -7.71 -12.07 2.83
N ARG A 100 -6.78 -13.02 2.98
CA ARG A 100 -6.92 -14.10 3.96
C ARG A 100 -7.04 -13.57 5.39
N LEU A 101 -6.27 -12.55 5.75
CA LEU A 101 -6.33 -11.93 7.09
C LEU A 101 -7.62 -11.14 7.30
N ALA A 102 -8.06 -10.36 6.30
CA ALA A 102 -9.33 -9.62 6.37
C ALA A 102 -10.52 -10.58 6.49
N MET A 103 -10.56 -11.65 5.69
CA MET A 103 -11.58 -12.69 5.79
C MET A 103 -11.55 -13.41 7.13
N ARG A 104 -10.37 -13.76 7.65
CA ARG A 104 -10.25 -14.38 8.98
C ARG A 104 -10.82 -13.46 10.07
N SER A 105 -10.46 -12.18 10.03
CA SER A 105 -10.93 -11.18 11.00
C SER A 105 -12.44 -11.01 10.93
N CYS A 106 -13.00 -10.88 9.72
CA CYS A 106 -14.44 -10.78 9.53
C CYS A 106 -15.19 -12.04 10.01
N ASN A 107 -14.73 -13.24 9.62
CA ASN A 107 -15.38 -14.51 9.99
C ASN A 107 -15.30 -14.83 11.48
N ALA A 108 -14.43 -14.14 12.24
CA ALA A 108 -14.41 -14.25 13.70
C ALA A 108 -15.57 -13.48 14.36
N ALA A 109 -16.19 -12.53 13.65
CA ALA A 109 -17.23 -11.66 14.17
C ALA A 109 -18.58 -11.82 13.44
N ALA A 110 -18.61 -12.34 12.21
CA ALA A 110 -19.83 -12.48 11.41
C ALA A 110 -19.80 -13.65 10.42
N GLN A 111 -20.96 -13.92 9.83
CA GLN A 111 -21.14 -14.87 8.73
C GLN A 111 -21.17 -14.14 7.38
N HIS A 112 -21.16 -14.92 6.29
CA HIS A 112 -21.23 -14.45 4.90
C HIS A 112 -20.21 -13.35 4.53
N CYS A 113 -19.04 -13.39 5.16
CA CYS A 113 -17.97 -12.43 4.89
C CYS A 113 -17.50 -12.51 3.43
N GLN A 114 -17.38 -11.35 2.80
CA GLN A 114 -16.86 -11.20 1.44
C GLN A 114 -15.85 -10.04 1.39
N ILE A 115 -14.82 -10.19 0.56
CA ILE A 115 -13.87 -9.10 0.27
C ILE A 115 -14.61 -8.01 -0.51
N GLN A 116 -14.67 -6.81 0.06
CA GLN A 116 -15.23 -5.62 -0.58
C GLN A 116 -14.15 -4.77 -1.24
N TYR A 117 -12.92 -4.84 -0.75
CA TYR A 117 -11.79 -4.09 -1.30
C TYR A 117 -10.49 -4.83 -1.06
N ALA A 118 -9.59 -4.81 -2.06
CA ALA A 118 -8.22 -5.26 -1.92
C ALA A 118 -7.32 -4.50 -2.89
N ALA A 119 -6.23 -3.90 -2.40
CA ALA A 119 -5.25 -3.25 -3.25
C ALA A 119 -3.90 -3.03 -2.56
N CYS A 120 -2.87 -2.73 -3.36
CA CYS A 120 -1.53 -2.43 -2.87
C CYS A 120 -1.14 -0.97 -3.10
N SER A 121 -0.38 -0.41 -2.15
CA SER A 121 0.20 0.94 -2.20
C SER A 121 1.71 0.87 -2.47
N THR A 122 2.10 0.16 -3.52
CA THR A 122 3.50 0.14 -3.98
C THR A 122 3.73 1.25 -5.00
N ALA A 123 4.98 1.70 -5.12
CA ALA A 123 5.38 2.39 -6.34
C ALA A 123 5.18 1.41 -7.50
N SER A 124 4.46 1.80 -8.54
CA SER A 124 4.51 1.03 -9.80
C SER A 124 5.94 1.10 -10.33
N SER A 125 6.74 0.08 -10.08
CA SER A 125 7.78 -0.29 -11.03
C SER A 125 7.13 -1.26 -12.00
N PHE A 126 7.09 -0.87 -13.27
CA PHE A 126 6.60 -1.71 -14.35
C PHE A 126 7.37 -3.04 -14.35
N ASN A 127 6.67 -4.16 -14.16
CA ASN A 127 6.79 -5.38 -14.97
C ASN A 127 5.67 -6.36 -14.62
#